data_AF-A0A2V9RT36-F1
#
_entry.id   AF-A0A2V9RT36-F1
#
_cell.length_a   1.000
_cell.length_b   1.000
_cell.length_c   1.000
_cell.angle_alpha   90.00
_cell.angle_beta   90.00
_cell.angle_gamma   90.00
#
_symmetry.space_group_name_H-M   'P 1'
#
loop_
_entity.id
_entity.type
_entity.pdbx_description
1 polymer ?
#
loop_
_entity_poly.entity_id
_entity_poly.type
_entity_poly.pdbx_seq_one_letter_code
_entity_poly.pdbx_strand_id
1 'polypeptide(L)'
;QRLARWLLMCQDRVDSELLPLTHDFMAQMLGTGRPTVSLAAGILQRAGLIENLRGSVKILNRKSLEGAACECYGVIQHFNGGLGLK
;
A
#
# COMPACT_ATOMS: atom_id res chain seq x y z
N GLN A 1 -7.31 0.75 2.32
CA GLN A 1 -7.59 2.16 1.97
C GLN A 1 -6.71 3.18 2.70
N ARG A 2 -6.87 3.45 4.01
CA ARG A 2 -6.14 4.55 4.72
C ARG A 2 -4.61 4.47 4.56
N LEU A 3 -4.02 3.29 4.73
CA LEU A 3 -2.59 3.08 4.55
C LEU A 3 -2.12 3.38 3.11
N ALA A 4 -2.81 2.85 2.10
CA ALA A 4 -2.48 3.07 0.70
C ALA A 4 -2.51 4.56 0.32
N ARG A 5 -3.56 5.29 0.74
CA ARG A 5 -3.63 6.75 0.56
C ARG A 5 -2.48 7.47 1.22
N TRP A 6 -2.13 7.07 2.43
CA TRP A 6 -1.06 7.72 3.19
C TRP A 6 0.31 7.49 2.56
N LEU A 7 0.59 6.28 2.08
CA LEU A 7 1.81 5.99 1.32
C LEU A 7 1.91 6.82 0.05
N LEU A 8 0.81 7.01 -0.69
CA LEU A 8 0.78 7.89 -1.88
C LEU A 8 1.09 9.34 -1.52
N MET A 9 0.47 9.88 -0.47
CA MET A 9 0.77 11.24 0.00
C MET A 9 2.23 11.41 0.44
N CYS A 10 2.81 10.38 1.06
CA CYS A 10 4.24 10.39 1.42
C CYS A 10 5.12 10.38 0.18
N GLN A 11 4.79 9.56 -0.82
CA GLN A 11 5.49 9.54 -2.10
C GLN A 11 5.41 10.90 -2.81
N ASP A 12 4.25 11.54 -2.82
CA ASP A 12 4.07 12.87 -3.44
C ASP A 12 4.93 13.96 -2.80
N ARG A 13 5.28 13.81 -1.52
CA ARG A 13 6.09 14.78 -0.77
C ARG A 13 7.59 14.53 -0.89
N VAL A 14 7.98 13.26 -0.98
CA VAL A 14 9.39 12.84 -0.99
C VAL A 14 9.90 12.66 -2.42
N ASP A 15 9.01 12.56 -3.40
CA ASP A 15 9.29 12.26 -4.81
C ASP A 15 10.19 11.01 -4.95
N SER A 16 9.85 9.96 -4.18
CA SER A 16 10.61 8.72 -4.10
C SER A 16 9.69 7.52 -3.91
N GLU A 17 10.00 6.43 -4.62
CA GLU A 17 9.35 5.13 -4.44
C GLU A 17 9.75 4.45 -3.13
N LEU A 18 10.93 4.77 -2.58
CA LEU A 18 11.41 4.24 -1.31
C LEU A 18 11.08 5.22 -0.20
N LEU A 19 10.20 4.79 0.70
CA LEU A 19 9.75 5.57 1.84
C LEU A 19 10.41 5.04 3.13
N PRO A 20 11.25 5.82 3.83
CA PRO A 20 11.90 5.40 5.07
C PRO A 20 10.92 5.44 6.26
N LEU A 21 9.89 4.60 6.20
CA LEU A 21 8.75 4.58 7.13
C LEU A 21 8.63 3.20 7.77
N THR A 22 8.62 3.16 9.10
CA THR A 22 8.42 1.92 9.86
C THR A 22 6.92 1.65 10.08
N HIS A 23 6.54 0.40 10.31
CA HIS A 23 5.16 0.07 10.66
C HIS A 23 4.67 0.77 11.93
N ASP A 24 5.56 0.94 12.91
CA ASP A 24 5.26 1.66 14.16
C ASP A 24 4.99 3.14 13.90
N PHE A 25 5.81 3.79 13.06
CA PHE A 25 5.59 5.17 12.67
C PHE A 25 4.28 5.33 11.88
N MET A 26 4.00 4.44 10.94
CA MET A 26 2.74 4.43 10.21
C MET A 26 1.53 4.24 11.13
N ALA A 27 1.65 3.40 12.16
CA ALA A 27 0.60 3.16 13.14
C ALA A 27 0.29 4.42 13.95
N GLN A 28 1.34 5.09 14.43
CA GLN A 28 1.23 6.37 15.12
C GLN A 28 0.56 7.44 14.22
N MET A 29 1.02 7.58 12.98
CA MET A 29 0.50 8.59 12.06
C MET A 29 -0.94 8.33 11.60
N LEU A 30 -1.35 7.07 11.53
CA LEU A 30 -2.71 6.68 11.14
C LEU A 30 -3.67 6.56 12.34
N GLY A 31 -3.18 6.78 13.57
CA GLY A 31 -3.97 6.65 14.80
C GLY A 31 -4.53 5.23 14.98
N THR A 32 -3.74 4.21 14.64
CA THR A 32 -4.13 2.79 14.67
C THR A 32 -3.06 1.94 15.34
N GLY A 33 -3.36 0.68 15.63
CA GLY A 33 -2.36 -0.27 16.14
C GLY A 33 -1.37 -0.76 15.07
N ARG A 34 -0.14 -1.06 15.50
CA ARG A 34 0.90 -1.73 14.69
C ARG A 34 0.44 -3.04 14.04
N PRO A 35 -0.38 -3.90 14.69
CA PRO A 35 -0.92 -5.10 14.05
C PRO A 35 -1.80 -4.77 12.85
N THR A 36 -2.63 -3.72 12.94
CA THR A 36 -3.49 -3.26 11.85
C THR A 36 -2.67 -2.79 10.65
N VAL A 37 -1.61 -2.02 10.90
CA VAL A 37 -0.68 -1.60 9.82
C VAL A 37 0.01 -2.79 9.21
N SER A 38 0.52 -3.71 10.02
CA SER A 38 1.21 -4.91 9.53
C SER A 38 0.29 -5.79 8.68
N LEU A 39 -0.97 -5.95 9.08
CA LEU A 39 -1.97 -6.67 8.30
C LEU A 39 -2.24 -5.98 6.96
N ALA A 40 -2.50 -4.67 6.97
CA ALA A 40 -2.77 -3.90 5.77
C ALA A 40 -1.56 -3.88 4.81
N ALA A 41 -0.35 -3.66 5.34
CA ALA A 41 0.88 -3.70 4.57
C ALA A 41 1.13 -5.09 3.96
N GLY A 42 0.83 -6.16 4.72
CA GLY A 42 0.91 -7.53 4.22
C GLY A 42 -0.09 -7.82 3.09
N ILE A 43 -1.30 -7.26 3.14
CA ILE A 43 -2.28 -7.36 2.04
C ILE A 43 -1.76 -6.65 0.78
N LEU A 44 -1.27 -5.41 0.92
CA LEU A 44 -0.71 -4.64 -0.19
C LEU A 44 0.54 -5.31 -0.80
N GLN A 45 1.38 -5.91 0.04
CA GLN A 45 2.57 -6.63 -0.40
C GLN A 45 2.22 -7.91 -1.17
N ARG A 46 1.25 -8.70 -0.68
CA ARG A 46 0.77 -9.88 -1.43
C ARG A 46 0.12 -9.52 -2.76
N ALA A 47 -0.49 -8.35 -2.85
CA ALA A 47 -1.04 -7.81 -4.10
C ALA A 47 0.04 -7.21 -5.03
N GLY A 48 1.33 -7.26 -4.66
CA GLY A 48 2.43 -6.73 -5.47
C GLY A 48 2.44 -5.20 -5.57
N LEU A 49 1.75 -4.49 -4.66
CA LEU A 49 1.63 -3.04 -4.69
C LEU A 49 2.79 -2.35 -3.98
N ILE A 50 3.30 -2.99 -2.92
CA ILE A 50 4.41 -2.51 -2.11
C ILE A 50 5.36 -3.66 -1.77
N GLU A 51 6.57 -3.32 -1.37
CA GLU A 51 7.53 -4.22 -0.77
C GLU A 51 7.91 -3.67 0.62
N ASN A 52 7.76 -4.50 1.65
CA ASN A 52 8.22 -4.13 2.99
C ASN A 52 9.70 -4.48 3.11
N LEU A 53 10.50 -3.47 3.42
CA LEU A 53 11.92 -3.58 3.70
C LEU A 53 12.15 -3.28 5.18
N ARG A 54 13.34 -3.63 5.69
CA ARG A 54 13.65 -3.32 7.09
C ARG A 54 13.73 -1.80 7.28
N GLY A 55 12.72 -1.24 7.94
CA GLY A 55 12.64 0.18 8.26
C GLY A 55 12.15 1.07 7.12
N SER A 56 11.70 0.49 6.01
CA SER A 56 11.22 1.23 4.85
C SER A 56 10.16 0.45 4.08
N VAL A 57 9.40 1.17 3.25
CA VAL A 57 8.41 0.61 2.35
C VAL A 57 8.72 1.10 0.95
N LYS A 58 8.84 0.19 -0.01
CA LYS A 58 8.99 0.53 -1.43
C LYS A 58 7.64 0.41 -2.14
N ILE A 59 7.23 1.42 -2.88
CA ILE A 59 6.05 1.36 -3.75
C ILE A 59 6.47 0.70 -5.07
N LEU A 60 5.83 -0.42 -5.41
CA LEU A 60 6.14 -1.17 -6.63
C LEU A 60 5.22 -0.77 -7.79
N ASN A 61 3.96 -0.48 -7.49
CA ASN A 61 2.97 -0.12 -8.50
C ASN A 61 2.06 0.97 -7.95
N ARG A 62 2.46 2.22 -8.17
CA ARG A 62 1.72 3.40 -7.71
C ARG A 62 0.28 3.41 -8.21
N LYS A 63 0.06 3.18 -9.51
CA LYS A 63 -1.27 3.21 -10.14
C LYS A 63 -2.23 2.19 -9.52
N SER A 64 -1.74 0.98 -9.23
CA SER A 64 -2.55 -0.05 -8.59
C SER A 64 -2.75 0.22 -7.09
N LEU A 65 -1.78 0.89 -6.44
CA LEU A 65 -1.91 1.36 -5.06
C LEU A 65 -2.94 2.49 -4.91
N GLU A 66 -3.07 3.37 -5.91
CA GLU A 66 -4.16 4.36 -6.02
C GLU A 66 -5.53 3.66 -6.05
N GLY A 67 -5.62 2.53 -6.77
CA GLY A 67 -6.77 1.61 -6.73
C GLY A 67 -7.13 1.14 -5.32
N ALA A 68 -6.14 0.78 -4.51
CA ALA A 68 -6.34 0.32 -3.14
C ALA A 68 -6.63 1.45 -2.12
N ALA A 69 -6.39 2.71 -2.49
CA ALA A 69 -6.60 3.90 -1.67
C ALA A 69 -8.05 4.41 -1.68
N CYS A 70 -8.89 3.89 -2.58
CA CYS A 70 -10.29 4.23 -2.71
C CYS A 70 -11.09 2.96 -3.06
N GLU A 71 -12.06 2.56 -2.23
CA GLU A 71 -13.11 1.63 -2.69
C GLU A 71 -13.91 2.21 -3.89
N CYS A 72 -13.78 3.52 -4.17
CA CYS A 72 -14.28 4.19 -5.37
C CYS A 72 -13.29 4.21 -6.58
N TYR A 73 -12.15 3.53 -6.49
CA TYR A 73 -11.19 3.36 -7.61
C TYR A 73 -11.14 1.89 -8.09
N GLY A 74 -12.08 1.06 -7.62
CA GLY A 74 -12.23 -0.33 -8.05
C GLY A 74 -12.93 -0.53 -9.39
N VAL A 75 -13.26 0.53 -10.14
CA VAL A 75 -13.99 0.41 -11.42
C VAL A 75 -13.04 0.36 -12.63
N ILE A 76 -11.76 0.69 -12.49
CA ILE A 76 -10.89 0.82 -13.66
C ILE A 76 -9.59 0.04 -13.43
N GLN A 77 -9.52 -1.11 -14.12
CA GLN A 77 -8.33 -1.81 -14.62
C GLN A 77 -7.85 -3.11 -13.92
N HIS A 78 -8.33 -4.22 -14.51
CA HIS A 78 -7.67 -5.52 -14.68
C HIS A 78 -7.67 -6.47 -13.45
N PHE A 79 -8.75 -7.15 -13.10
CA PHE A 79 -9.25 -8.36 -13.80
C PHE A 79 -8.54 -8.74 -15.12
N ASN A 80 -7.22 -8.95 -15.08
CA ASN A 80 -6.55 -9.71 -16.14
C ASN A 80 -5.46 -10.60 -15.53
N GLY A 81 -5.74 -11.91 -15.51
CA GLY A 81 -4.80 -12.97 -15.13
C GLY A 81 -5.03 -13.56 -13.75
N GLY A 82 -6.02 -14.45 -13.59
CA GLY A 82 -6.03 -15.27 -12.37
C GLY A 82 -7.26 -16.10 -12.02
N LEU A 83 -8.39 -16.05 -12.74
CA LEU A 83 -9.42 -17.08 -12.56
C LEU A 83 -9.11 -18.30 -13.43
N GLY A 84 -8.01 -18.98 -13.06
CA GLY A 84 -7.87 -20.40 -13.29
C GLY A 84 -8.57 -21.14 -12.16
N LEU A 85 -9.90 -21.23 -12.22
CA LEU A 85 -10.66 -22.21 -11.47
C LEU A 85 -11.41 -23.05 -12.50
N LYS A 86 -10.96 -24.31 -12.62
CA LYS A 86 -11.72 -25.39 -13.25
C LYS A 86 -13.00 -25.65 -12.47
#